data_AF-A0A1V8VA34-F1
#
_entry.id   AF-A0A1V8VA34-F1
#
_cell.length_a   1.000
_cell.length_b   1.000
_cell.length_c   1.000
_cell.angle_alpha   90.00
_cell.angle_beta   90.00
_cell.angle_gamma   90.00
#
_symmetry.space_group_name_H-M   'P 1'
#
loop_
_entity.id
_entity.type
_entity.pdbx_description
1 polymer ?
#
loop_
_entity_poly.entity_id
_entity_poly.type
_entity_poly.pdbx_seq_one_letter_code
_entity_poly.pdbx_strand_id
1 'polypeptide(L)'
;MVQYETVWVEYPDIAPLLQAASVAPNDKTASPWPYTLPAIRLSDGKMIMGSSAIVERLVAMHPTPELHLDSPYLPRVSELFSSIYAATDAIIIHGVPDLILNDASKPYFLEDRKKTLEQSCEAYMQAREREHMLDAVQRHIRELGKVLRENGEGPFVLGGSVSYADVMIVGWMKFWVRLGVLEEMVKADPQPLKLLLEASQQWIARDDV
;
A
#
# COMPACT_ATOMS: atom_id res chain seq x y z
N MET A 1 -14.95 -2.40 14.49
CA MET A 1 -13.56 -1.95 14.27
C MET A 1 -12.69 -2.46 15.41
N VAL A 2 -11.52 -3.02 15.10
CA VAL A 2 -10.55 -3.46 16.12
C VAL A 2 -9.89 -2.21 16.72
N GLN A 3 -9.82 -2.13 18.05
CA GLN A 3 -9.12 -1.01 18.71
C GLN A 3 -7.61 -1.22 18.61
N TYR A 4 -6.88 -0.16 18.25
CA TYR A 4 -5.43 -0.17 18.14
C TYR A 4 -4.85 1.21 18.44
N GLU A 5 -3.57 1.24 18.81
CA GLU A 5 -2.77 2.44 18.97
C GLU A 5 -1.72 2.49 17.86
N THR A 6 -1.50 3.67 17.28
CA THR A 6 -0.43 3.89 16.29
C THR A 6 0.83 4.30 17.02
N VAL A 7 1.90 3.52 16.87
CA VAL A 7 3.24 3.90 17.31
C VAL A 7 4.05 4.28 16.08
N TRP A 8 4.46 5.53 16.00
CA TRP A 8 5.28 6.04 14.89
C TRP A 8 6.73 5.60 15.06
N VAL A 9 7.32 5.07 13.99
CA VAL A 9 8.68 4.54 13.96
C VAL A 9 9.36 5.09 12.72
N GLU A 10 10.50 5.74 12.90
CA GLU A 10 11.32 6.24 11.79
C GLU A 10 11.98 5.07 11.05
N TYR A 11 12.21 5.22 9.74
CA TYR A 11 12.84 4.21 8.89
C TYR A 11 14.11 3.56 9.48
N PRO A 12 15.10 4.32 10.00
CA PRO A 12 16.31 3.72 10.59
C PRO A 12 16.04 2.85 11.82
N ASP A 13 14.91 3.03 12.50
CA ASP A 13 14.56 2.35 13.74
C ASP A 13 13.70 1.09 13.53
N ILE A 14 13.19 0.86 12.32
CA ILE A 14 12.34 -0.31 11.99
C ILE A 14 13.08 -1.61 12.28
N ALA A 15 14.28 -1.79 11.72
CA ALA A 15 15.02 -3.05 11.89
C ALA A 15 15.41 -3.30 13.36
N PRO A 16 16.03 -2.34 14.10
CA PRO A 16 16.32 -2.50 15.52
C PRO A 16 15.08 -2.88 16.35
N LEU A 17 13.93 -2.23 16.10
CA LEU A 17 12.68 -2.50 16.81
C LEU A 17 12.20 -3.94 16.61
N LEU A 18 12.12 -4.39 15.35
CA LEU A 18 11.62 -5.71 15.01
C LEU A 18 12.58 -6.82 15.46
N GLN A 19 13.88 -6.58 15.37
CA GLN A 19 14.91 -7.48 15.89
C GLN A 19 14.84 -7.62 17.41
N ALA A 20 14.69 -6.52 18.14
CA ALA A 20 14.53 -6.55 19.61
C ALA A 20 13.27 -7.33 20.03
N ALA A 21 12.21 -7.27 19.21
CA ALA A 21 10.99 -8.06 19.39
C ALA A 21 11.11 -9.52 18.91
N SER A 22 12.29 -9.97 18.48
CA SER A 22 12.54 -11.31 17.94
C SER A 22 11.64 -11.67 16.75
N VAL A 23 11.26 -10.67 15.95
CA VAL A 23 10.55 -10.89 14.69
C VAL A 23 11.54 -11.45 13.67
N ALA A 24 11.15 -12.51 12.96
CA ALA A 24 11.97 -13.07 11.89
C ALA A 24 12.04 -12.10 10.70
N PRO A 25 13.17 -12.01 9.99
CA PRO A 25 13.24 -11.20 8.77
C PRO A 25 12.35 -11.79 7.67
N ASN A 26 11.94 -10.93 6.72
CA ASN A 26 11.28 -11.36 5.51
C ASN A 26 12.14 -12.35 4.72
N ASP A 27 11.48 -13.27 4.02
CA ASP A 27 12.13 -14.10 3.01
C ASP A 27 12.67 -13.22 1.88
N LYS A 28 13.92 -13.45 1.47
CA LYS A 28 14.58 -12.66 0.42
C LYS A 28 13.93 -12.76 -0.95
N THR A 29 13.16 -13.82 -1.20
CA THR A 29 12.36 -14.01 -2.42
C THR A 29 11.08 -13.19 -2.40
N ALA A 30 10.57 -12.84 -1.21
CA ALA A 30 9.35 -12.07 -1.04
C ALA A 30 9.62 -10.56 -0.89
N SER A 31 10.75 -10.18 -0.31
CA SER A 31 11.13 -8.78 -0.11
C SER A 31 12.65 -8.59 -0.16
N PRO A 32 13.17 -7.56 -0.83
CA PRO A 32 14.58 -7.20 -0.75
C PRO A 32 14.96 -6.62 0.63
N TRP A 33 13.96 -6.17 1.41
CA TRP A 33 14.17 -5.64 2.76
C TRP A 33 13.84 -6.69 3.84
N PRO A 34 14.78 -7.00 4.74
CA PRO A 34 14.58 -8.00 5.79
C PRO A 34 13.56 -7.57 6.85
N TYR A 35 13.41 -6.27 7.10
CA TYR A 35 12.49 -5.74 8.10
C TYR A 35 11.71 -4.58 7.50
N THR A 36 10.39 -4.63 7.63
CA THR A 36 9.46 -3.71 6.97
C THR A 36 8.29 -3.38 7.89
N LEU A 37 7.58 -2.30 7.58
CA LEU A 37 6.24 -2.05 8.12
C LEU A 37 5.19 -2.36 7.03
N PRO A 38 3.93 -2.68 7.40
CA PRO A 38 3.38 -2.65 8.76
C PRO A 38 3.85 -3.81 9.65
N ALA A 39 3.86 -3.55 10.95
CA ALA A 39 3.96 -4.54 12.01
C ALA A 39 2.95 -4.19 13.12
N ILE A 40 2.38 -5.19 13.78
CA ILE A 40 1.48 -5.00 14.93
C ILE A 40 1.98 -5.77 16.14
N ARG A 41 1.67 -5.25 17.33
CA ARG A 41 1.79 -5.98 18.59
C ARG A 41 0.39 -6.45 19.02
N LEU A 42 0.22 -7.74 19.22
CA LEU A 42 -1.02 -8.33 19.73
C LEU A 42 -1.14 -8.16 21.25
N SER A 43 -2.33 -8.43 21.78
CA SER A 43 -2.62 -8.36 23.22
C SER A 43 -1.79 -9.33 24.08
N ASP A 44 -1.29 -10.42 23.49
CA ASP A 44 -0.37 -11.38 24.13
C ASP A 44 1.10 -10.92 24.10
N GLY A 45 1.36 -9.72 23.58
CA GLY A 45 2.69 -9.12 23.45
C GLY A 45 3.46 -9.53 22.20
N LYS A 46 3.00 -10.53 21.45
CA LYS A 46 3.67 -11.00 20.22
C LYS A 46 3.61 -9.93 19.13
N MET A 47 4.74 -9.73 18.45
CA MET A 47 4.82 -8.85 17.30
C MET A 47 4.76 -9.65 15.99
N ILE A 48 4.00 -9.14 15.02
CA ILE A 48 3.83 -9.74 13.69
C ILE A 48 4.14 -8.66 12.65
N MET A 49 5.02 -8.97 11.71
CA MET A 49 5.37 -8.12 10.58
C MET A 49 4.73 -8.66 9.30
N GLY A 50 4.35 -7.76 8.39
CA GLY A 50 3.88 -8.07 7.05
C GLY A 50 2.36 -8.09 6.95
N SER A 51 1.82 -7.33 5.99
CA SER A 51 0.37 -7.14 5.85
C SER A 51 -0.41 -8.45 5.67
N SER A 52 0.12 -9.43 4.94
CA SER A 52 -0.51 -10.75 4.76
C SER A 52 -0.63 -11.53 6.07
N ALA A 53 0.48 -11.68 6.81
CA ALA A 53 0.46 -12.38 8.10
C ALA A 53 -0.41 -11.66 9.14
N ILE A 54 -0.43 -10.32 9.08
CA ILE A 54 -1.28 -9.49 9.91
C ILE A 54 -2.76 -9.73 9.60
N VAL A 55 -3.18 -9.67 8.34
CA VAL A 55 -4.60 -9.83 7.99
C VAL A 55 -5.10 -11.24 8.29
N GLU A 56 -4.29 -12.28 8.02
CA GLU A 56 -4.63 -13.67 8.39
C GLU A 56 -4.87 -13.80 9.90
N ARG A 57 -3.97 -13.22 10.71
CA ARG A 57 -4.12 -13.26 12.17
C ARG A 57 -5.35 -12.48 12.65
N LEU A 58 -5.60 -11.30 12.08
CA LEU A 58 -6.74 -10.48 12.46
C LEU A 58 -8.07 -11.13 12.09
N VAL A 59 -8.19 -11.73 10.89
CA VAL A 59 -9.39 -12.48 10.48
C VAL A 59 -9.62 -13.69 11.38
N ALA A 60 -8.55 -14.40 11.77
CA ALA A 60 -8.67 -15.52 12.71
C ALA A 60 -9.15 -15.10 14.11
N MET A 61 -8.77 -13.89 14.57
CA MET A 61 -9.20 -13.35 15.87
C MET A 61 -10.57 -12.66 15.80
N HIS A 62 -10.92 -12.08 14.66
CA HIS A 62 -12.10 -11.26 14.42
C HIS A 62 -12.72 -11.62 13.06
N PRO A 63 -13.48 -12.72 12.97
CA PRO A 63 -13.98 -13.24 11.68
C PRO A 63 -15.11 -12.41 11.07
N THR A 64 -15.55 -11.31 11.70
CA THR A 64 -16.65 -10.47 11.21
C THR A 64 -16.26 -8.98 11.22
N PRO A 65 -16.42 -8.27 10.09
CA PRO A 65 -16.89 -8.76 8.79
C PRO A 65 -15.87 -9.72 8.13
N GLU A 66 -16.36 -10.60 7.28
CA GLU A 66 -15.50 -11.47 6.49
C GLU A 66 -14.71 -10.62 5.47
N LEU A 67 -13.42 -10.89 5.30
CA LEU A 67 -12.56 -10.18 4.33
C LEU A 67 -12.22 -11.03 3.10
N HIS A 68 -12.80 -12.23 2.97
CA HIS A 68 -12.67 -13.10 1.79
C HIS A 68 -11.22 -13.19 1.27
N LEU A 69 -10.31 -13.66 2.14
CA LEU A 69 -8.87 -13.76 1.83
C LEU A 69 -8.57 -14.75 0.70
N ASP A 70 -9.52 -15.63 0.39
CA ASP A 70 -9.52 -16.59 -0.72
C ASP A 70 -10.20 -16.07 -1.99
N SER A 71 -10.61 -14.79 -2.00
CA SER A 71 -11.26 -14.16 -3.15
C SER A 71 -10.42 -14.30 -4.43
N PRO A 72 -11.03 -14.72 -5.56
CA PRO A 72 -10.32 -14.83 -6.83
C PRO A 72 -9.83 -13.48 -7.38
N TYR A 73 -10.33 -12.37 -6.83
CA TYR A 73 -9.90 -11.02 -7.18
C TYR A 73 -8.57 -10.63 -6.52
N LEU A 74 -8.22 -11.22 -5.37
CA LEU A 74 -7.04 -10.82 -4.61
C LEU A 74 -5.73 -10.98 -5.42
N PRO A 75 -5.46 -12.11 -6.10
CA PRO A 75 -4.27 -12.23 -6.95
C PRO A 75 -4.24 -11.22 -8.10
N ARG A 76 -5.40 -10.96 -8.74
CA ARG A 76 -5.48 -10.02 -9.88
C ARG A 76 -5.26 -8.57 -9.44
N VAL A 77 -5.81 -8.17 -8.30
CA VAL A 77 -5.55 -6.86 -7.69
C VAL A 77 -4.08 -6.73 -7.27
N SER A 78 -3.47 -7.80 -6.73
CA SER A 78 -2.05 -7.82 -6.42
C SER A 78 -1.16 -7.72 -7.66
N GLU A 79 -1.54 -8.28 -8.80
CA GLU A 79 -0.79 -8.14 -10.06
C GLU A 79 -0.92 -6.72 -10.63
N LEU A 80 -2.13 -6.16 -10.59
CA LEU A 80 -2.36 -4.76 -10.95
C LEU A 80 -1.57 -3.81 -10.05
N PHE A 81 -1.40 -4.15 -8.77
CA PHE A 81 -0.50 -3.40 -7.88
C PHE A 81 0.89 -3.26 -8.46
N SER A 82 1.51 -4.41 -8.71
CA SER A 82 2.92 -4.51 -9.10
C SER A 82 3.12 -3.77 -10.41
N SER A 83 2.13 -3.88 -11.31
CA SER A 83 2.11 -3.16 -12.58
C SER A 83 1.99 -1.64 -12.41
N ILE A 84 1.10 -1.17 -11.53
CA ILE A 84 0.91 0.25 -11.24
C ILE A 84 2.15 0.83 -10.57
N TYR A 85 2.69 0.13 -9.56
CA TYR A 85 3.91 0.52 -8.88
C TYR A 85 5.08 0.60 -9.87
N ALA A 86 5.31 -0.44 -10.69
CA ALA A 86 6.39 -0.42 -11.67
C ALA A 86 6.25 0.70 -12.71
N ALA A 87 5.02 1.10 -13.06
CA ALA A 87 4.77 2.21 -13.97
C ALA A 87 5.00 3.59 -13.34
N THR A 88 5.01 3.68 -12.00
CA THR A 88 4.97 4.96 -11.27
C THR A 88 6.00 5.06 -10.14
N ASP A 89 6.95 4.13 -10.09
CA ASP A 89 7.93 4.00 -9.01
C ASP A 89 8.78 5.25 -8.83
N ALA A 90 9.19 5.92 -9.89
CA ALA A 90 9.98 7.15 -9.78
C ALA A 90 9.17 8.32 -9.23
N ILE A 91 7.86 8.39 -9.50
CA ILE A 91 6.95 9.37 -8.86
C ILE A 91 6.94 9.13 -7.34
N ILE A 92 6.85 7.86 -6.94
CA ILE A 92 6.82 7.44 -5.53
C ILE A 92 8.16 7.74 -4.86
N ILE A 93 9.27 7.30 -5.46
CA ILE A 93 10.62 7.45 -4.91
C ILE A 93 10.99 8.93 -4.76
N HIS A 94 10.51 9.79 -5.65
CA HIS A 94 10.68 11.24 -5.52
C HIS A 94 9.81 11.85 -4.43
N GLY A 95 8.51 11.57 -4.46
CA GLY A 95 7.56 12.28 -3.62
C GLY A 95 7.66 11.87 -2.15
N VAL A 96 7.99 10.61 -1.87
CA VAL A 96 8.01 10.09 -0.50
C VAL A 96 8.96 10.88 0.43
N PRO A 97 10.25 11.07 0.10
CA PRO A 97 11.17 11.83 0.95
C PRO A 97 10.63 13.20 1.37
N ASP A 98 10.07 13.97 0.45
CA ASP A 98 9.75 15.38 0.70
C ASP A 98 8.31 15.62 1.16
N LEU A 99 7.36 14.78 0.72
CA LEU A 99 5.94 14.95 1.02
C LEU A 99 5.46 14.10 2.22
N ILE A 100 6.19 13.04 2.56
CA ILE A 100 5.73 12.03 3.53
C ILE A 100 6.66 11.89 4.73
N LEU A 101 7.97 11.91 4.52
CA LEU A 101 8.93 11.54 5.57
C LEU A 101 9.34 12.72 6.46
N ASN A 102 9.53 12.43 7.75
CA ASN A 102 10.26 13.29 8.66
C ASN A 102 11.75 13.31 8.31
N ASP A 103 12.46 14.37 8.74
CA ASP A 103 13.87 14.58 8.43
C ASP A 103 14.79 13.42 8.87
N ALA A 104 14.46 12.72 9.95
CA ALA A 104 15.21 11.56 10.41
C ALA A 104 15.18 10.37 9.43
N SER A 105 14.06 10.21 8.71
CA SER A 105 13.86 9.10 7.77
C SER A 105 14.40 9.36 6.37
N LYS A 106 14.50 10.63 5.92
CA LYS A 106 14.88 10.98 4.55
C LYS A 106 16.26 10.43 4.14
N PRO A 107 17.35 10.60 4.92
CA PRO A 107 18.67 10.11 4.52
C PRO A 107 18.70 8.58 4.42
N TYR A 108 18.04 7.87 5.35
CA TYR A 108 17.93 6.42 5.30
C TYR A 108 17.21 5.98 4.02
N PHE A 109 16.05 6.58 3.73
CA PHE A 109 15.26 6.25 2.54
C PHE A 109 16.09 6.44 1.27
N LEU A 110 16.71 7.61 1.08
CA LEU A 110 17.46 7.92 -0.14
C LEU A 110 18.67 7.00 -0.33
N GLU A 111 19.40 6.69 0.74
CA GLU A 111 20.55 5.79 0.68
C GLU A 111 20.13 4.34 0.39
N ASP A 112 19.05 3.89 1.01
CA ASP A 112 18.47 2.57 0.74
C ASP A 112 17.99 2.44 -0.71
N ARG A 113 17.24 3.43 -1.23
CA ARG A 113 16.75 3.42 -2.62
C ARG A 113 17.90 3.53 -3.61
N LYS A 114 18.95 4.31 -3.31
CA LYS A 114 20.16 4.37 -4.12
C LYS A 114 20.82 2.99 -4.29
N LYS A 115 20.85 2.17 -3.22
CA LYS A 115 21.37 0.80 -3.29
C LYS A 115 20.49 -0.11 -4.14
N THR A 116 19.18 -0.04 -3.97
CA THR A 116 18.23 -0.86 -4.74
C THR A 116 18.21 -0.47 -6.23
N LEU A 117 18.33 0.81 -6.56
CA LEU A 117 18.32 1.33 -7.93
C LEU A 117 19.69 1.29 -8.63
N GLU A 118 20.76 1.04 -7.87
CA GLU A 118 22.16 1.12 -8.32
C GLU A 118 22.54 2.49 -8.94
N GLN A 119 21.78 3.54 -8.63
CA GLN A 119 21.99 4.92 -9.09
C GLN A 119 21.33 5.93 -8.12
N SER A 120 21.60 7.23 -8.27
CA SER A 120 20.94 8.24 -7.42
C SER A 120 19.44 8.36 -7.74
N CYS A 121 18.62 8.65 -6.72
CA CYS A 121 17.18 8.88 -6.92
C CYS A 121 16.91 10.04 -7.89
N GLU A 122 17.75 11.09 -7.87
CA GLU A 122 17.66 12.21 -8.80
C GLU A 122 17.91 11.78 -10.26
N ALA A 123 18.96 11.00 -10.52
CA ALA A 123 19.24 10.50 -11.87
C ALA A 123 18.14 9.55 -12.35
N TYR A 124 17.64 8.69 -11.45
CA TYR A 124 16.55 7.77 -11.73
C TYR A 124 15.28 8.49 -12.20
N MET A 125 15.00 9.63 -11.58
CA MET A 125 13.91 10.50 -11.92
C MET A 125 14.13 11.30 -13.20
N GLN A 126 15.28 11.95 -13.37
CA GLN A 126 15.56 12.77 -14.55
C GLN A 126 15.49 11.95 -15.84
N ALA A 127 15.78 10.66 -15.76
CA ALA A 127 15.63 9.71 -16.87
C ALA A 127 14.16 9.39 -17.21
N ARG A 128 13.18 9.81 -16.39
CA ARG A 128 11.78 9.44 -16.49
C ARG A 128 10.89 10.69 -16.51
N GLU A 129 10.19 10.87 -17.62
CA GLU A 129 9.23 11.96 -17.73
C GLU A 129 7.95 11.62 -16.94
N ARG A 130 7.57 12.51 -16.02
CA ARG A 130 6.41 12.32 -15.12
C ARG A 130 5.13 12.07 -15.92
N GLU A 131 4.93 12.82 -16.99
CA GLU A 131 3.77 12.75 -17.86
C GLU A 131 3.68 11.38 -18.54
N HIS A 132 4.81 10.82 -18.99
CA HIS A 132 4.86 9.48 -19.58
C HIS A 132 4.51 8.38 -18.56
N MET A 133 5.00 8.49 -17.31
CA MET A 133 4.63 7.56 -16.25
C MET A 133 3.13 7.62 -15.93
N LEU A 134 2.59 8.83 -15.82
CA LEU A 134 1.16 9.06 -15.61
C LEU A 134 0.30 8.63 -16.79
N ASP A 135 0.80 8.59 -18.01
CA ASP A 135 0.09 8.01 -19.15
C ASP A 135 0.16 6.48 -19.13
N ALA A 136 1.35 5.92 -18.87
CA ALA A 136 1.58 4.48 -18.82
C ALA A 136 0.71 3.78 -17.79
N VAL A 137 0.48 4.40 -16.63
CA VAL A 137 -0.35 3.82 -15.56
C VAL A 137 -1.84 3.75 -15.94
N GLN A 138 -2.31 4.59 -16.86
CA GLN A 138 -3.74 4.67 -17.20
C GLN A 138 -4.32 3.37 -17.74
N ARG A 139 -3.52 2.54 -18.41
CA ARG A 139 -3.97 1.23 -18.87
C ARG A 139 -4.32 0.33 -17.69
N HIS A 140 -3.52 0.34 -16.62
CA HIS A 140 -3.73 -0.48 -15.44
C HIS A 140 -4.91 0.02 -14.61
N ILE A 141 -5.11 1.33 -14.57
CA ILE A 141 -6.26 1.96 -13.91
C ILE A 141 -7.57 1.57 -14.60
N ARG A 142 -7.60 1.56 -15.94
CA ARG A 142 -8.78 1.06 -16.68
C ARG A 142 -9.07 -0.42 -16.37
N GLU A 143 -8.03 -1.26 -16.28
CA GLU A 143 -8.20 -2.66 -15.90
C GLU A 143 -8.70 -2.80 -14.45
N LEU A 144 -8.20 -1.99 -13.52
CA LEU A 144 -8.69 -1.96 -12.15
C LEU A 144 -10.16 -1.51 -12.07
N GLY A 145 -10.54 -0.51 -12.87
CA GLY A 145 -11.93 -0.08 -13.01
C GLY A 145 -12.84 -1.18 -13.57
N LYS A 146 -12.36 -2.00 -14.52
CA LYS A 146 -13.08 -3.19 -14.99
C LYS A 146 -13.27 -4.19 -13.85
N VAL A 147 -12.21 -4.52 -13.11
CA VAL A 147 -12.26 -5.43 -11.96
C VAL A 147 -13.35 -4.99 -10.96
N LEU A 148 -13.38 -3.71 -10.61
CA LEU A 148 -14.38 -3.16 -9.66
C LEU A 148 -15.83 -3.24 -10.16
N ARG A 149 -16.05 -3.36 -11.48
CA ARG A 149 -17.39 -3.43 -12.07
C ARG A 149 -17.81 -4.84 -12.46
N GLU A 150 -16.94 -5.84 -12.36
CA GLU A 150 -17.20 -7.19 -12.87
C GLU A 150 -18.41 -7.86 -12.20
N ASN A 151 -18.62 -7.62 -10.91
CA ASN A 151 -19.78 -8.15 -10.18
C ASN A 151 -21.03 -7.26 -10.25
N GLY A 152 -20.97 -6.12 -10.95
CA GLY A 152 -22.12 -5.25 -11.33
C GLY A 152 -22.92 -4.60 -10.19
N GLU A 153 -22.88 -5.15 -8.98
CA GLU A 153 -23.74 -4.79 -7.86
C GLU A 153 -22.91 -4.16 -6.74
N GLY A 154 -22.76 -2.84 -6.66
CA GLY A 154 -22.09 -2.17 -5.54
C GLY A 154 -20.62 -1.78 -5.80
N PRO A 155 -19.95 -1.17 -4.81
CA PRO A 155 -18.68 -0.48 -5.01
C PRO A 155 -17.43 -1.34 -4.79
N PHE A 156 -17.57 -2.56 -4.27
CA PHE A 156 -16.46 -3.46 -3.96
C PHE A 156 -16.21 -4.46 -5.09
N VAL A 157 -15.03 -5.10 -5.11
CA VAL A 157 -14.71 -6.10 -6.14
C VAL A 157 -15.62 -7.32 -6.09
N LEU A 158 -16.20 -7.66 -4.92
CA LEU A 158 -17.26 -8.67 -4.76
C LEU A 158 -18.67 -8.06 -4.84
N GLY A 159 -18.77 -6.86 -5.42
CA GLY A 159 -20.00 -6.10 -5.49
C GLY A 159 -20.38 -5.45 -4.16
N GLY A 160 -21.35 -6.05 -3.46
CA GLY A 160 -21.91 -5.49 -2.23
C GLY A 160 -21.09 -5.80 -0.97
N SER A 161 -20.20 -6.80 -1.05
CA SER A 161 -19.39 -7.28 0.06
C SER A 161 -17.95 -6.78 -0.05
N VAL A 162 -17.41 -6.27 1.06
CA VAL A 162 -15.99 -5.90 1.14
C VAL A 162 -15.10 -7.14 1.19
N SER A 163 -13.93 -7.06 0.56
CA SER A 163 -12.87 -8.04 0.66
C SER A 163 -11.52 -7.38 0.99
N TYR A 164 -10.50 -8.17 1.28
CA TYR A 164 -9.14 -7.67 1.49
C TYR A 164 -8.56 -7.02 0.23
N ALA A 165 -9.00 -7.43 -0.97
CA ALA A 165 -8.61 -6.78 -2.21
C ALA A 165 -9.07 -5.31 -2.25
N ASP A 166 -10.27 -5.01 -1.75
CA ASP A 166 -10.77 -3.63 -1.63
C ASP A 166 -9.92 -2.81 -0.65
N VAL A 167 -9.55 -3.40 0.49
CA VAL A 167 -8.67 -2.78 1.49
C VAL A 167 -7.31 -2.41 0.88
N MET A 168 -6.74 -3.29 0.04
CA MET A 168 -5.49 -3.01 -0.68
C MET A 168 -5.64 -1.80 -1.62
N ILE A 169 -6.70 -1.77 -2.43
CA ILE A 169 -6.95 -0.68 -3.38
C ILE A 169 -7.13 0.64 -2.62
N VAL A 170 -7.95 0.65 -1.56
CA VAL A 170 -8.18 1.85 -0.72
C VAL A 170 -6.91 2.35 -0.05
N GLY A 171 -6.08 1.43 0.46
CA GLY A 171 -4.79 1.78 1.06
C GLY A 171 -3.88 2.54 0.10
N TRP A 172 -3.79 2.12 -1.17
CA TRP A 172 -2.95 2.84 -2.13
C TRP A 172 -3.58 4.11 -2.64
N MET A 173 -4.91 4.16 -2.78
CA MET A 173 -5.57 5.42 -3.10
C MET A 173 -5.28 6.47 -2.03
N LYS A 174 -5.35 6.12 -0.74
CA LYS A 174 -4.94 7.02 0.36
C LYS A 174 -3.47 7.40 0.28
N PHE A 175 -2.59 6.48 -0.12
CA PHE A 175 -1.18 6.79 -0.35
C PHE A 175 -0.98 7.81 -1.49
N TRP A 176 -1.66 7.66 -2.63
CA TRP A 176 -1.60 8.62 -3.73
C TRP A 176 -2.24 9.97 -3.40
N VAL A 177 -3.25 10.01 -2.53
CA VAL A 177 -3.74 11.26 -1.94
C VAL A 177 -2.65 11.96 -1.16
N ARG A 178 -1.90 11.24 -0.31
CA ARG A 178 -0.79 11.82 0.46
C ARG A 178 0.35 12.31 -0.43
N LEU A 179 0.57 11.68 -1.58
CA LEU A 179 1.52 12.15 -2.59
C LEU A 179 0.99 13.27 -3.49
N GLY A 180 -0.30 13.63 -3.38
CA GLY A 180 -0.90 14.69 -4.19
C GLY A 180 -1.03 14.34 -5.68
N VAL A 181 -1.13 13.05 -6.04
CA VAL A 181 -1.17 12.59 -7.44
C VAL A 181 -2.38 11.73 -7.78
N LEU A 182 -3.33 11.54 -6.85
CA LEU A 182 -4.45 10.62 -7.06
C LEU A 182 -5.24 10.98 -8.33
N GLU A 183 -5.55 12.26 -8.55
CA GLU A 183 -6.38 12.69 -9.68
C GLU A 183 -5.74 12.35 -11.02
N GLU A 184 -4.44 12.60 -11.18
CA GLU A 184 -3.73 12.23 -12.42
C GLU A 184 -3.55 10.72 -12.56
N MET A 185 -3.34 10.01 -11.44
CA MET A 185 -3.24 8.55 -11.44
C MET A 185 -4.53 7.93 -11.98
N VAL A 186 -5.71 8.40 -11.54
CA VAL A 186 -6.98 7.74 -11.86
C VAL A 186 -7.73 8.32 -13.07
N LYS A 187 -7.16 9.30 -13.77
CA LYS A 187 -7.86 10.13 -14.78
C LYS A 187 -8.59 9.34 -15.88
N ALA A 188 -8.10 8.16 -16.27
CA ALA A 188 -8.72 7.38 -17.34
C ALA A 188 -10.00 6.65 -16.94
N ASP A 189 -10.21 6.40 -15.63
CA ASP A 189 -11.41 5.74 -15.12
C ASP A 189 -11.63 6.07 -13.64
N PRO A 190 -11.93 7.34 -13.30
CA PRO A 190 -11.96 7.80 -11.91
C PRO A 190 -13.16 7.26 -11.12
N GLN A 191 -14.26 6.93 -11.80
CA GLN A 191 -15.55 6.71 -11.15
C GLN A 191 -15.59 5.47 -10.23
N PRO A 192 -15.10 4.27 -10.62
CA PRO A 192 -15.12 3.11 -9.72
C PRO A 192 -14.28 3.32 -8.47
N LEU A 193 -13.10 3.92 -8.62
CA LEU A 193 -12.19 4.19 -7.52
C LEU A 193 -12.78 5.23 -6.55
N LYS A 194 -13.46 6.25 -7.08
CA LYS A 194 -14.20 7.22 -6.27
C LYS A 194 -15.33 6.56 -5.47
N LEU A 195 -16.15 5.72 -6.09
CA LEU A 195 -17.22 4.99 -5.41
C LEU A 195 -16.68 4.07 -4.32
N LEU A 196 -15.56 3.40 -4.57
CA LEU A 196 -14.89 2.56 -3.59
C LEU A 196 -14.39 3.39 -2.39
N LEU A 197 -13.75 4.55 -2.63
CA LEU A 197 -13.35 5.46 -1.55
C LEU A 197 -14.53 5.95 -0.72
N GLU A 198 -15.62 6.35 -1.38
CA GLU A 198 -16.86 6.80 -0.73
C GLU A 198 -17.46 5.71 0.16
N ALA A 199 -17.55 4.47 -0.35
CA ALA A 199 -18.05 3.33 0.41
C ALA A 199 -17.15 2.94 1.60
N SER A 200 -15.87 3.33 1.55
CA SER A 200 -14.86 2.97 2.55
C SER A 200 -14.62 4.06 3.59
N GLN A 201 -15.32 5.20 3.52
CA GLN A 201 -15.11 6.38 4.39
C GLN A 201 -15.09 6.03 5.88
N GLN A 202 -16.00 5.16 6.31
CA GLN A 202 -16.09 4.72 7.70
C GLN A 202 -14.81 4.04 8.24
N TRP A 203 -13.96 3.48 7.38
CA TRP A 203 -12.71 2.83 7.77
C TRP A 203 -11.49 3.74 7.67
N ILE A 204 -11.60 4.84 6.93
CA ILE A 204 -10.51 5.81 6.72
C ILE A 204 -10.71 7.12 7.51
N ALA A 205 -11.79 7.24 8.27
CA ALA A 205 -12.14 8.44 9.04
C ALA A 205 -11.16 8.75 10.18
N ARG A 206 -10.40 7.77 10.64
CA ARG A 206 -9.37 7.95 11.66
C ARG A 206 -8.10 8.48 10.99
N ASP A 207 -8.10 9.77 10.65
CA ASP A 207 -6.91 10.52 10.24
C ASP A 207 -6.16 11.01 11.49
N ASP A 208 -5.62 10.08 12.29
CA ASP A 208 -4.63 10.42 13.31
C ASP A 208 -3.36 10.85 12.57
N VAL A 209 -3.21 12.15 12.35
CA VAL A 209 -2.00 12.80 11.81
C VAL A 209 -0.99 13.02 12.93
#